data_AF-A0A0D9RK18-F1
#
_entry.id   AF-A0A0D9RK18-F1
#
_cell.length_a   1.000
_cell.length_b   1.000
_cell.length_c   1.000
_cell.angle_alpha   90.00
_cell.angle_beta   90.00
_cell.angle_gamma   90.00
#
_symmetry.space_group_name_H-M   'P 1'
#
loop_
_entity.id
_entity.type
_entity.pdbx_description
1 polymer ?
#
loop_
_entity_poly.entity_id
_entity_poly.type
_entity_poly.pdbx_seq_one_letter_code
_entity_poly.pdbx_strand_id
1 'polypeptide(L)'
;MVDHPMPEERASKYENYFSASERLSLKRELSWYRGRRPRTAFTQNQIEVLENVFRVNCYPGIDIREDLARKLNLEEDRIQIWFQNRRAKLKRSHRESQFLMVKKNFNTNLLE
;
A
#
# COMPACT_ATOMS: atom_id res chain seq x y z
N MET A 1 -21.00 -22.18 33.65
CA MET A 1 -19.79 -22.11 32.81
C MET A 1 -20.09 -22.94 31.57
N VAL A 2 -20.41 -22.29 30.46
CA VAL A 2 -20.59 -22.98 29.17
C VAL A 2 -19.34 -22.72 28.36
N ASP A 3 -18.53 -23.77 28.24
CA ASP A 3 -17.33 -23.85 27.42
C ASP A 3 -17.62 -23.31 26.03
N HIS A 4 -16.89 -22.26 25.67
CA HIS A 4 -16.89 -21.70 24.33
C HIS A 4 -15.92 -22.54 23.47
N PRO A 5 -16.41 -23.30 22.47
CA PRO A 5 -15.52 -24.06 21.60
C PRO A 5 -14.76 -23.12 20.65
N MET A 6 -13.51 -23.48 20.38
CA MET A 6 -12.53 -22.80 19.52
C MET A 6 -13.08 -22.51 18.11
N PRO A 7 -12.68 -21.41 17.43
CA PRO A 7 -13.28 -20.96 16.16
C PRO A 7 -13.09 -21.91 14.94
N GLU A 8 -12.25 -22.93 15.04
CA GLU A 8 -11.82 -23.74 13.89
C GLU A 8 -12.84 -24.83 13.50
N GLU A 9 -13.56 -25.42 14.47
CA GLU A 9 -14.60 -26.43 14.20
C GLU A 9 -15.95 -25.85 13.73
N ARG A 10 -16.13 -24.52 13.89
CA ARG A 10 -17.41 -23.85 13.57
C ARG A 10 -17.65 -23.70 12.06
N ALA A 11 -16.61 -23.83 11.25
CA ALA A 11 -16.68 -23.57 9.81
C ALA A 11 -17.49 -24.63 9.05
N SER A 12 -17.31 -25.92 9.33
CA SER A 12 -17.90 -26.97 8.49
C SER A 12 -19.41 -27.17 8.68
N LYS A 13 -19.98 -26.83 9.85
CA LYS A 13 -21.41 -27.06 10.13
C LYS A 13 -22.33 -25.97 9.60
N TYR A 14 -21.80 -24.76 9.38
CA TYR A 14 -22.57 -23.58 8.95
C TYR A 14 -22.23 -23.07 7.54
N GLU A 15 -21.34 -23.73 6.80
CA GLU A 15 -21.09 -23.42 5.39
C GLU A 15 -22.41 -23.37 4.60
N ASN A 16 -23.34 -24.31 4.83
CA ASN A 16 -24.65 -24.36 4.16
C ASN A 16 -25.60 -23.20 4.49
N TYR A 17 -25.37 -22.44 5.57
CA TYR A 17 -26.19 -21.27 5.92
C TYR A 17 -25.71 -19.99 5.25
N PHE A 18 -24.47 -19.95 4.81
CA PHE A 18 -23.93 -18.83 4.06
C PHE A 18 -24.22 -19.03 2.57
N SER A 19 -24.83 -18.01 1.97
CA SER A 19 -24.90 -17.82 0.53
C SER A 19 -23.51 -17.96 -0.10
N ALA A 20 -23.46 -18.40 -1.35
CA ALA A 20 -22.21 -18.44 -2.11
C ALA A 20 -21.47 -17.08 -2.09
N SER A 21 -22.21 -15.97 -2.06
CA SER A 21 -21.64 -14.61 -1.94
C SER A 21 -20.96 -14.36 -0.59
N GLU A 22 -21.52 -14.88 0.49
CA GLU A 22 -20.98 -14.68 1.84
C GLU A 22 -19.73 -15.53 2.08
N ARG A 23 -19.70 -16.77 1.57
CA ARG A 23 -18.49 -17.61 1.57
C ARG A 23 -17.35 -16.97 0.77
N LEU A 24 -17.67 -16.38 -0.38
CA LEU A 24 -16.70 -15.63 -1.19
C LEU A 24 -16.22 -14.36 -0.48
N SER A 25 -17.11 -13.66 0.24
CA SER A 25 -16.75 -12.49 1.03
C SER A 25 -15.79 -12.86 2.17
N LEU A 26 -16.09 -13.91 2.94
CA LEU A 26 -15.23 -14.36 4.02
C LEU A 26 -13.86 -14.84 3.51
N LYS A 27 -13.82 -15.56 2.37
CA LYS A 27 -12.55 -15.92 1.72
C LYS A 27 -11.76 -14.70 1.25
N ARG A 28 -12.44 -13.67 0.75
CA ARG A 28 -11.80 -12.40 0.35
C ARG A 28 -11.26 -11.64 1.56
N GLU A 29 -12.02 -11.59 2.65
CA GLU A 29 -11.61 -10.93 3.88
C GLU A 29 -10.40 -11.63 4.50
N LEU A 30 -10.43 -12.96 4.60
CA LEU A 30 -9.31 -13.76 5.09
C LEU A 30 -8.08 -13.68 4.18
N SER A 31 -8.25 -13.58 2.85
CA SER A 31 -7.12 -13.43 1.92
C SER A 31 -6.45 -12.06 2.01
N TRP A 32 -7.20 -11.01 2.37
CA TRP A 32 -6.65 -9.69 2.64
C TRP A 32 -5.73 -9.67 3.86
N TYR A 33 -5.98 -10.52 4.85
CA TYR A 33 -5.18 -10.62 6.07
C TYR A 33 -4.08 -11.69 6.00
N ARG A 34 -4.29 -12.81 5.30
CA ARG A 34 -3.33 -13.93 5.26
C ARG A 34 -2.09 -13.73 4.39
N GLY A 35 -2.04 -12.69 3.55
CA GLY A 35 -0.95 -12.49 2.58
C GLY A 35 -0.19 -11.17 2.68
N ARG A 36 -0.56 -10.27 3.59
CA ARG A 36 0.12 -8.98 3.70
C ARG A 36 1.39 -9.13 4.53
N ARG A 37 2.54 -8.89 3.89
CA ARG A 37 3.81 -8.73 4.62
C ARG A 37 3.64 -7.61 5.66
N PRO A 38 4.22 -7.77 6.87
CA PRO A 38 4.14 -6.76 7.91
C PRO A 38 4.66 -5.41 7.38
N ARG A 39 4.07 -4.32 7.87
CA ARG A 39 4.40 -2.96 7.43
C ARG A 39 5.80 -2.61 7.90
N THR A 40 6.66 -2.19 6.97
CA THR A 40 7.97 -1.62 7.30
C THR A 40 7.81 -0.15 7.63
N ALA A 41 8.30 0.27 8.80
CA ALA A 41 8.50 1.67 9.14
C ALA A 41 9.96 2.03 8.82
N PHE A 42 10.16 2.97 7.90
CA PHE A 42 11.49 3.46 7.55
C PHE A 42 11.93 4.53 8.55
N THR A 43 13.22 4.52 8.92
CA THR A 43 13.82 5.61 9.70
C THR A 43 14.01 6.84 8.82
N GLN A 44 14.18 8.01 9.44
CA GLN A 44 14.39 9.27 8.72
C GLN A 44 15.63 9.19 7.80
N ASN A 45 16.75 8.65 8.29
CA ASN A 45 17.96 8.46 7.51
C ASN A 45 17.74 7.54 6.29
N GLN A 46 16.97 6.45 6.43
CA GLN A 46 16.63 5.59 5.30
C GLN A 46 15.81 6.34 4.24
N ILE A 47 14.83 7.14 4.67
CA ILE A 47 14.01 7.96 3.77
C ILE A 47 14.88 8.97 3.01
N GLU A 48 15.81 9.64 3.68
CA GLU A 48 16.70 10.63 3.07
C GLU A 48 17.56 10.04 1.96
N VAL A 49 18.17 8.88 2.21
CA VAL A 49 18.96 8.16 1.20
C VAL A 49 18.09 7.76 0.01
N LEU A 50 16.89 7.22 0.27
CA LEU A 50 15.94 6.82 -0.78
C LEU A 50 15.47 8.01 -1.62
N GLU A 51 15.13 9.14 -1.00
CA GLU A 51 14.76 10.39 -1.69
C GLU A 51 15.94 10.95 -2.50
N ASN A 52 17.18 10.84 -2.00
CA ASN A 52 18.34 11.30 -2.72
C ASN A 52 18.55 10.53 -4.03
N VAL A 53 18.41 9.20 -3.99
CA VAL A 53 18.45 8.37 -5.20
C VAL A 53 17.26 8.68 -6.11
N PHE A 54 16.06 8.84 -5.54
CA PHE A 54 14.85 9.15 -6.31
C PHE A 54 14.96 10.44 -7.14
N ARG A 55 15.64 11.47 -6.60
CA ARG A 55 15.90 12.73 -7.31
C ARG A 55 16.74 12.54 -8.58
N VAL A 56 17.66 11.58 -8.56
CA VAL A 56 18.53 11.26 -9.71
C VAL A 56 17.87 10.26 -10.64
N ASN A 57 17.23 9.22 -10.08
CA ASN A 57 16.57 8.17 -10.84
C ASN A 57 15.28 7.69 -10.14
N CYS A 58 14.13 8.02 -10.72
CA CYS A 58 12.81 7.57 -10.24
C CYS A 58 12.51 6.07 -10.48
N TYR A 59 13.30 5.40 -11.33
CA TYR A 59 13.14 4.01 -11.74
C TYR A 59 14.48 3.26 -11.61
N PRO A 60 14.99 3.04 -10.39
CA PRO A 60 16.22 2.29 -10.19
C PRO A 60 16.06 0.83 -10.67
N GLY A 61 17.06 0.35 -11.41
CA GLY A 61 17.19 -1.06 -11.81
C GLY A 61 17.48 -1.97 -10.61
N ILE A 62 17.51 -3.29 -10.84
CA ILE A 62 17.69 -4.28 -9.78
C ILE A 62 19.00 -4.07 -9.00
N ASP A 63 20.13 -3.85 -9.68
CA ASP A 63 21.45 -3.70 -9.04
C ASP A 63 21.48 -2.53 -8.04
N ILE A 64 20.88 -1.40 -8.40
CA ILE A 64 20.81 -0.21 -7.54
C ILE A 64 19.92 -0.50 -6.32
N ARG A 65 18.82 -1.23 -6.51
CA ARG A 65 17.91 -1.56 -5.40
C ARG A 65 18.54 -2.57 -4.44
N GLU A 66 19.28 -3.55 -4.93
CA GLU A 66 20.05 -4.48 -4.10
C GLU A 66 21.16 -3.79 -3.32
N ASP A 67 21.86 -2.83 -3.93
CA ASP A 67 22.86 -2.03 -3.23
C ASP A 67 22.25 -1.20 -2.08
N LEU A 68 21.12 -0.55 -2.35
CA LEU A 68 20.35 0.17 -1.34
C LEU A 68 19.83 -0.74 -0.23
N ALA A 69 19.35 -1.93 -0.58
CA ALA A 69 18.87 -2.93 0.36
C ALA A 69 19.98 -3.31 1.37
N ARG A 70 21.19 -3.61 0.86
CA ARG A 70 22.37 -3.88 1.71
C ARG A 70 22.75 -2.68 2.56
N LYS A 71 22.84 -1.48 1.96
CA LYS A 71 23.27 -0.26 2.64
C LYS A 71 22.31 0.17 3.76
N LEU A 72 21.00 -0.04 3.56
CA LEU A 72 19.95 0.39 4.50
C LEU A 72 19.47 -0.74 5.42
N ASN A 73 20.02 -1.95 5.28
CA ASN A 73 19.61 -3.16 5.98
C ASN A 73 18.10 -3.44 5.83
N LEU A 74 17.64 -3.50 4.58
CA LEU A 74 16.25 -3.74 4.19
C LEU A 74 16.19 -4.83 3.13
N GLU A 75 15.04 -5.46 2.94
CA GLU A 75 14.83 -6.33 1.77
C GLU A 75 14.68 -5.48 0.50
N GLU A 76 15.20 -5.97 -0.63
CA GLU A 76 15.06 -5.30 -1.94
C GLU A 76 13.60 -5.01 -2.29
N ASP A 77 12.69 -5.93 -1.97
CA ASP A 77 11.24 -5.75 -2.18
C ASP A 77 10.70 -4.51 -1.44
N ARG A 78 11.25 -4.17 -0.27
CA ARG A 78 10.86 -2.94 0.46
C ARG A 78 11.33 -1.69 -0.26
N ILE A 79 12.51 -1.73 -0.87
CA ILE A 79 13.03 -0.65 -1.71
C ILE A 79 12.11 -0.50 -2.94
N GLN A 80 11.82 -1.59 -3.64
CA GLN A 80 10.91 -1.59 -4.80
C GLN A 80 9.54 -0.95 -4.47
N ILE A 81 8.90 -1.42 -3.39
CA ILE A 81 7.59 -0.91 -2.95
C ILE A 81 7.68 0.57 -2.56
N TRP A 82 8.76 0.99 -1.90
CA TRP A 82 8.97 2.40 -1.57
C TRP A 82 9.02 3.27 -2.84
N PHE A 83 9.82 2.88 -3.85
CA PHE A 83 9.92 3.61 -5.12
C PHE A 83 8.58 3.64 -5.87
N GLN A 84 7.81 2.55 -5.88
CA GLN A 84 6.46 2.52 -6.45
C GLN A 84 5.52 3.50 -5.73
N ASN A 85 5.48 3.46 -4.40
CA ASN A 85 4.67 4.36 -3.58
C ASN A 85 5.09 5.82 -3.76
N ARG A 86 6.39 6.08 -3.89
CA ARG A 86 6.92 7.43 -4.09
C ARG A 86 6.48 8.02 -5.42
N ARG A 87 6.54 7.24 -6.50
CA ARG A 87 5.99 7.63 -7.82
C ARG A 87 4.46 7.82 -7.77
N ALA A 88 3.74 6.98 -7.04
CA ALA A 88 2.30 7.14 -6.86
C ALA A 88 1.97 8.46 -6.14
N LYS A 89 2.73 8.82 -5.10
CA LYS A 89 2.62 10.11 -4.42
C LYS A 89 2.93 11.29 -5.35
N LEU A 90 3.99 11.19 -6.15
CA LEU A 90 4.33 12.20 -7.16
C LEU A 90 3.16 12.40 -8.15
N LYS A 91 2.62 11.31 -8.70
CA LYS A 91 1.47 11.35 -9.62
C LYS A 91 0.21 11.95 -8.97
N ARG A 92 -0.07 11.60 -7.70
CA ARG A 92 -1.20 12.18 -6.96
C ARG A 92 -1.04 13.67 -6.74
N SER A 93 0.15 14.13 -6.33
CA SER A 93 0.44 15.55 -6.14
C SER A 93 0.24 16.37 -7.43
N HIS A 94 0.65 15.86 -8.59
CA HIS A 94 0.38 16.52 -9.88
C HIS A 94 -1.12 16.62 -10.17
N ARG A 95 -1.89 15.57 -9.90
CA ARG A 95 -3.36 15.58 -10.11
C ARG A 95 -4.08 16.52 -9.16
N GLU A 96 -3.68 16.54 -7.90
CA GLU A 96 -4.24 17.43 -6.88
C GLU A 96 -3.91 18.89 -7.21
N SER A 97 -2.68 19.18 -7.62
CA SER A 97 -2.29 20.50 -8.11
C SER A 97 -3.12 20.92 -9.33
N GLN A 98 -3.28 20.03 -10.31
CA GLN A 98 -4.11 20.30 -11.50
C GLN A 98 -5.59 20.50 -11.13
N PHE A 99 -6.13 19.69 -10.22
CA PHE A 99 -7.50 19.81 -9.73
C PHE A 99 -7.72 21.14 -9.00
N LEU A 100 -6.78 21.55 -8.13
CA LEU A 100 -6.83 22.83 -7.44
C LEU A 100 -6.74 24.01 -8.42
N MET A 101 -5.92 23.92 -9.46
CA MET A 101 -5.84 24.93 -10.52
C MET A 101 -7.16 25.04 -11.29
N VAL A 102 -7.71 23.92 -11.75
CA VAL A 102 -9.01 23.88 -12.43
C VAL A 102 -10.11 24.46 -11.54
N LYS A 103 -10.15 24.11 -10.25
CA LYS A 103 -11.12 24.66 -9.29
C LYS A 103 -10.96 26.17 -9.12
N LYS A 104 -9.72 26.68 -9.04
CA LYS A 104 -9.45 28.13 -8.97
C LYS A 104 -9.96 28.85 -10.21
N ASN A 105 -9.73 28.29 -11.40
CA ASN A 105 -10.24 28.83 -12.66
C ASN A 105 -11.78 28.81 -12.75
N PHE A 106 -12.47 27.78 -12.25
CA PHE A 106 -13.93 27.80 -12.23
C PHE A 106 -14.51 28.84 -11.25
N ASN A 107 -13.84 29.10 -10.12
CA ASN A 107 -14.28 30.11 -9.16
C ASN A 107 -14.06 31.54 -9.66
N THR A 108 -13.04 31.78 -10.49
CA THR A 108 -12.82 33.11 -11.08
C THR A 108 -13.82 33.46 -12.19
N ASN A 109 -14.38 32.46 -12.90
CA ASN A 109 -15.37 32.68 -13.97
C ASN A 109 -16.83 32.74 -13.45
N LEU A 110 -17.05 32.66 -12.14
CA LEU A 110 -18.38 32.75 -11.51
C LEU A 110 -18.57 34.08 -10.72
N LEU A 111 -17.57 34.96 -10.78
CA LEU A 111 -17.53 36.27 -10.12
C LEU A 111 -17.39 37.43 -11.14
N GLU A 112 -17.76 37.17 -12.39
CA GLU A 112 -17.96 38.16 -13.45
C GLU A 112 -19.37 37.95 -14.04
#